data_AF-A0A371HC83-F1
#
_entry.id   AF-A0A371HC83-F1
#
_cell.length_a   1.000
_cell.length_b   1.000
_cell.length_c   1.000
_cell.angle_alpha   90.00
_cell.angle_beta   90.00
_cell.angle_gamma   90.00
#
_symmetry.space_group_name_H-M   'P 1'
#
loop_
_entity.id
_entity.type
_entity.pdbx_description
1 polymer ?
#
loop_
_entity_poly.entity_id
_entity_poly.type
_entity_poly.pdbx_seq_one_letter_code
_entity_poly.pdbx_strand_id
1 'polypeptide(L)' 'MFIITLQEKIESLYASKCGNNKLFLLNSIVSLRFKEGTSLSDHLNEFQGILDQMSTMGIEFEDDILGLLLLNSLPES' A
#
# COMPACT_ATOMS: atom_id res chain seq x y z
N MET A 1 6.13 -19.59 22.18
CA MET A 1 4.83 -19.88 21.54
C MET A 1 4.46 -18.80 20.51
N PHE A 2 4.41 -17.51 20.88
CA PHE A 2 4.03 -16.41 19.96
C PHE A 2 4.89 -16.26 18.69
N ILE A 3 6.22 -16.42 18.78
CA ILE A 3 7.13 -16.27 17.63
C ILE A 3 6.93 -17.38 16.58
N ILE A 4 6.71 -18.62 17.01
CA ILE A 4 6.48 -19.76 16.10
C ILE A 4 5.17 -19.56 15.34
N THR A 5 4.11 -19.10 16.01
CA THR A 5 2.82 -18.82 15.40
C THR A 5 2.88 -17.68 14.38
N LEU A 6 3.70 -16.65 14.63
CA LEU A 6 3.89 -15.56 13.68
C LEU A 6 4.63 -16.04 12.43
N GLN A 7 5.65 -16.89 12.60
CA GLN A 7 6.44 -17.44 11.51
C GLN A 7 5.61 -18.34 10.58
N GLU A 8 4.83 -19.26 11.16
CA GLU A 8 3.90 -20.12 10.39
C GLU A 8 2.89 -19.30 9.58
N LYS A 9 2.41 -18.19 10.14
CA LYS A 9 1.47 -17.28 9.48
C LYS A 9 2.12 -16.52 8.31
N ILE A 10 3.39 -16.12 8.44
CA ILE A 10 4.16 -15.48 7.36
C ILE A 10 4.40 -16.49 6.22
N GLU A 11 4.81 -17.71 6.53
CA GLU A 11 5.04 -18.77 5.53
C GLU A 11 3.76 -19.11 4.76
N SER A 12 2.63 -19.22 5.46
CA SER A 12 1.30 -19.38 4.85
C SER A 12 0.93 -18.24 3.89
N LEU A 13 1.22 -16.99 4.26
CA LEU A 13 0.93 -15.81 3.43
C LEU A 13 1.80 -15.80 2.16
N TYR A 14 3.09 -16.10 2.27
CA TYR A 14 4.01 -16.19 1.12
C TYR A 14 3.64 -17.32 0.15
N ALA A 15 3.20 -18.46 0.67
CA ALA A 15 2.72 -19.58 -0.15
C ALA A 15 1.40 -19.27 -0.88
N SER A 16 0.63 -18.30 -0.39
CA SER A 16 -0.63 -17.89 -1.01
C SER A 16 -0.40 -16.88 -2.15
N LYS A 17 -1.04 -17.12 -3.29
CA LYS A 17 -1.01 -16.18 -4.44
C LYS A 17 -1.58 -14.79 -4.08
N CYS A 18 -2.48 -14.74 -3.09
CA CYS A 18 -3.13 -13.52 -2.62
C CYS A 18 -2.28 -12.70 -1.64
N GLY A 19 -1.48 -13.35 -0.78
CA GLY A 19 -0.55 -12.68 0.14
C GLY A 19 0.51 -11.87 -0.61
N ASN A 20 1.02 -12.42 -1.72
CA ASN A 20 1.93 -11.69 -2.60
C ASN A 20 1.29 -10.46 -3.25
N ASN A 21 -0.01 -10.52 -3.60
CA ASN A 21 -0.74 -9.38 -4.18
C ASN A 21 -1.01 -8.28 -3.14
N LYS A 22 -1.40 -8.64 -1.90
CA LYS A 22 -1.62 -7.67 -0.82
C LYS A 22 -0.32 -6.99 -0.39
N LEU A 23 0.75 -7.77 -0.25
CA LEU A 23 2.09 -7.25 0.07
C LEU A 23 2.60 -6.32 -1.04
N PHE A 24 2.38 -6.71 -2.31
CA PHE A 24 2.73 -5.86 -3.45
C PHE A 24 2.03 -4.50 -3.36
N LEU A 25 0.70 -4.47 -3.19
CA LEU A 25 -0.05 -3.22 -3.09
C LEU A 25 0.41 -2.37 -1.90
N LEU A 26 0.60 -2.97 -0.72
CA LEU A 26 1.11 -2.26 0.46
C LEU A 26 2.47 -1.62 0.19
N ASN A 27 3.36 -2.35 -0.48
CA ASN A 27 4.65 -1.80 -0.86
C ASN A 27 4.49 -0.68 -1.91
N SER A 28 3.58 -0.83 -2.87
CA SER A 28 3.29 0.19 -3.89
C SER A 28 2.79 1.50 -3.28
N ILE A 29 1.85 1.48 -2.33
CA ILE A 29 1.33 2.73 -1.74
C ILE A 29 2.38 3.42 -0.86
N VAL A 30 3.16 2.66 -0.08
CA VAL A 30 4.19 3.22 0.82
C VAL A 30 5.39 3.76 0.05
N SER A 31 5.72 3.14 -1.09
CA SER A 31 6.83 3.55 -1.96
C SER A 31 6.42 4.57 -3.04
N LEU A 32 5.13 4.89 -3.17
CA LEU A 32 4.68 5.89 -4.14
C LEU A 32 5.33 7.24 -3.81
N ARG A 33 5.96 7.84 -4.83
CA ARG A 33 6.56 9.18 -4.75
C ARG A 33 6.07 10.02 -5.91
N PHE A 34 5.88 11.30 -5.65
CA PHE A 34 5.57 12.30 -6.64
C PHE A 34 6.72 12.39 -7.64
N LYS A 35 6.39 12.29 -8.94
CA LYS A 35 7.37 12.30 -10.01
C LYS A 35 7.48 13.71 -10.57
N GLU A 36 8.66 14.29 -10.53
CA GLU A 36 8.92 15.59 -11.17
C GLU A 36 8.52 15.54 -12.65
N GLY A 37 7.81 16.56 -13.11
CA GLY A 37 7.30 16.65 -14.48
C GLY A 37 5.94 15.98 -14.72
N THR A 38 5.32 15.36 -13.70
CA THR A 38 3.91 14.93 -13.75
C THR A 38 2.99 15.94 -13.07
N SER A 39 1.70 15.93 -13.40
CA SER A 39 0.73 16.79 -12.71
C SER A 39 0.35 16.20 -11.35
N LEU A 40 -0.04 17.07 -10.41
CA LEU A 40 -0.60 16.62 -9.12
C LEU A 40 -1.83 15.75 -9.32
N SER A 41 -2.66 16.03 -10.33
CA SER A 41 -3.83 15.22 -10.65
C SER A 41 -3.44 13.81 -11.11
N ASP A 42 -2.39 13.65 -11.93
CA ASP A 42 -1.92 12.33 -12.35
C ASP A 42 -1.41 11.51 -11.15
N HIS A 43 -0.69 12.16 -10.24
CA HIS A 43 -0.23 11.53 -8.99
C HIS A 43 -1.39 11.09 -8.10
N LEU A 44 -2.39 11.95 -7.91
CA LEU A 44 -3.59 11.61 -7.13
C LEU A 44 -4.39 10.46 -7.78
N ASN A 45 -4.43 10.40 -9.11
CA ASN A 45 -5.04 9.28 -9.83
C ASN A 45 -4.27 7.96 -9.62
N GLU A 46 -2.93 7.99 -9.66
CA GLU A 46 -2.09 6.82 -9.36
C GLU A 46 -2.31 6.35 -7.90
N PHE A 47 -2.34 7.29 -6.95
CA PHE A 47 -2.64 7.01 -5.54
C PHE A 47 -4.02 6.37 -5.36
N GLN A 48 -5.08 6.97 -5.91
CA GLN A 48 -6.43 6.44 -5.84
C GLN A 48 -6.56 5.07 -6.50
N GLY A 49 -5.92 4.85 -7.65
CA GLY A 49 -5.94 3.57 -8.36
C GLY A 49 -5.33 2.41 -7.55
N ILE A 50 -4.37 2.71 -6.67
CA ILE A 50 -3.83 1.71 -5.71
C ILE A 50 -4.85 1.46 -4.59
N LEU A 51 -5.50 2.51 -4.05
CA LEU A 51 -6.53 2.36 -3.02
C LEU A 51 -7.74 1.57 -3.51
N ASP A 52 -8.18 1.76 -4.75
CA ASP A 52 -9.31 1.03 -5.34
C ASP A 52 -8.99 -0.48 -5.46
N GLN A 53 -7.76 -0.81 -5.83
CA GLN A 53 -7.28 -2.20 -5.86
C GLN A 53 -7.22 -2.81 -4.45
N MET A 54 -6.79 -2.03 -3.46
CA MET A 54 -6.76 -2.45 -2.06
C MET A 54 -8.17 -2.70 -1.50
N SER A 55 -9.11 -1.80 -1.77
CA SER A 55 -10.52 -1.93 -1.38
C SER A 55 -11.15 -3.20 -2.01
N THR A 56 -10.85 -3.47 -3.27
CA THR A 56 -11.27 -4.71 -3.96
C THR A 56 -10.75 -5.98 -3.25
N MET A 57 -9.63 -5.89 -2.54
CA MET A 57 -9.04 -6.98 -1.75
C MET A 57 -9.43 -6.96 -0.27
N GLY A 58 -10.36 -6.09 0.12
CA GLY A 58 -10.84 -5.91 1.49
C GLY A 58 -9.81 -5.26 2.41
N ILE A 59 -8.93 -4.42 1.87
CA ILE A 59 -7.99 -3.60 2.65
C ILE A 59 -8.52 -2.17 2.63
N GLU A 60 -8.87 -1.64 3.79
CA GLU A 60 -9.33 -0.28 3.98
C GLU A 60 -8.46 0.40 5.03
N PHE A 61 -8.26 1.71 4.88
CA PHE A 61 -7.50 2.54 5.80
C PHE A 61 -8.39 3.63 6.36
N GLU A 62 -8.09 4.05 7.59
CA GLU A 62 -8.67 5.26 8.18
C GLU A 62 -8.17 6.51 7.46
N ASP A 63 -9.00 7.56 7.44
CA ASP A 63 -8.73 8.80 6.68
C ASP A 63 -7.42 9.49 7.12
N ASP A 64 -7.06 9.37 8.40
CA ASP A 64 -5.81 9.90 8.94
C ASP A 64 -4.58 9.16 8.36
N ILE A 65 -4.65 7.84 8.24
CA ILE A 65 -3.62 7.02 7.61
C ILE A 65 -3.51 7.34 6.12
N LEU A 66 -4.64 7.53 5.43
CA LEU A 66 -4.65 7.95 4.02
C LEU A 66 -3.97 9.31 3.84
N GLY A 67 -4.25 10.27 4.73
CA GLY A 67 -3.59 11.57 4.74
C GLY A 67 -2.08 11.48 4.93
N LEU A 68 -1.62 10.62 5.84
CA LEU A 68 -0.18 10.39 6.09
C LEU A 68 0.51 9.72 4.90
N LEU A 69 -0.14 8.73 4.26
CA LEU A 69 0.39 8.08 3.06
C LEU A 69 0.51 9.06 1.89
N LEU A 70 -0.50 9.90 1.69
CA LEU A 70 -0.46 10.94 0.67
C LEU A 70 0.67 11.94 0.96
N LEU A 71 0.78 12.43 2.20
CA LEU A 71 1.85 13.35 2.60
C LEU A 71 3.24 12.74 2.37
N ASN A 72 3.44 11.48 2.76
CA ASN A 72 4.68 10.75 2.51
C ASN A 72 5.00 10.68 1.00
N SER A 73 3.98 10.55 0.14
CA SER A 73 4.22 10.47 -1.30
C SER A 73 4.65 11.78 -1.96
N LEU A 74 4.45 12.93 -1.32
CA LEU A 74 4.81 14.24 -1.86
C LEU A 74 6.31 14.53 -1.69
N PRO A 75 6.90 15.42 -2.51
CA PRO A 75 8.29 15.81 -2.33
C PRO A 75 8.46 16.56 -1.00
N GLU A 76 9.62 16.42 -0.37
CA GLU A 76 9.97 17.24 0.79
C GLU A 76 10.01 18.72 0.36
N SER A 77 9.43 19.58 1.20
CA SER A 77 9.39 21.04 0.96
C SER A 77 10.73 21.71 1.20
#